data_AF-A0A5C6X7V0-F1
#
_entry.id   AF-A0A5C6X7V0-F1
#
_cell.length_a   1.000
_cell.length_b   1.000
_cell.length_c   1.000
_cell.angle_alpha   90.00
_cell.angle_beta   90.00
_cell.angle_gamma   90.00
#
_symmetry.space_group_name_H-M   'P 1'
#
loop_
_entity.id
_entity.type
_entity.pdbx_description
1 polymer ?
#
loop_
_entity_poly.entity_id
_entity_poly.type
_entity_poly.pdbx_seq_one_letter_code
_entity_poly.pdbx_strand_id
1 'polypeptide(L)'
;MRDDRSFLYGDGLFETVRVEASEVRFLTRHCARLRRSGAALGFNAAQIEEACALLARPEGREGLWRVTVSRRDPGIAFGGSGQVCGRWRPGLPVAKPVTLVTMPGFYLPDDALAEHKTTSWLRSVELRRRAQLLGADDGVGVSADGRVGECSAANLLVLLEDQWVTPPVRGILPGVTREVLLECSSQRGRRVEEVEVTHEDLSRARAIALVSTGVGVQEARSIDGRELALGQIAKIKVLLEDL
;
A
#
# COMPACT_ATOMS: atom_id res chain seq x y z
N MET A 1 25.20 8.96 -6.76
CA MET A 1 24.77 7.55 -6.74
C MET A 1 25.69 6.69 -5.90
N ARG A 2 27.03 6.85 -5.94
CA ARG A 2 27.98 6.05 -5.13
C ARG A 2 27.67 6.05 -3.63
N ASP A 3 27.27 7.19 -3.06
CA ASP A 3 26.94 7.32 -1.64
C ASP A 3 25.43 7.39 -1.38
N ASP A 4 24.60 6.97 -2.33
CA ASP A 4 23.14 7.00 -2.15
C ASP A 4 22.69 5.87 -1.21
N ARG A 5 22.26 6.22 0.00
CA ARG A 5 21.87 5.25 1.04
C ARG A 5 20.57 4.52 0.71
N SER A 6 19.73 5.05 -0.18
CA SER A 6 18.57 4.29 -0.68
C SER A 6 19.01 3.11 -1.55
N PHE A 7 20.10 3.27 -2.30
CA PHE A 7 20.69 2.19 -3.08
C PHE A 7 21.49 1.22 -2.21
N LEU A 8 22.28 1.74 -1.27
CA LEU A 8 23.15 0.91 -0.42
C LEU A 8 22.39 0.14 0.67
N TYR A 9 21.36 0.75 1.27
CA TYR A 9 20.71 0.24 2.48
C TYR A 9 19.17 0.23 2.43
N GLY A 10 18.57 0.72 1.33
CA GLY A 10 17.13 0.94 1.27
C GLY A 10 16.66 2.14 2.12
N ASP A 11 17.59 3.00 2.58
CA ASP A 11 17.32 4.21 3.36
C ASP A 11 16.82 5.36 2.47
N GLY A 12 15.54 5.25 2.11
CA GLY A 12 14.81 6.22 1.34
C GLY A 12 13.31 6.06 1.57
N LEU A 13 12.56 7.09 1.24
CA LEU A 13 11.10 7.10 1.24
C LEU A 13 10.58 7.23 -0.17
N PHE A 14 9.36 6.77 -0.43
CA PHE A 14 8.70 7.07 -1.69
C PHE A 14 7.20 7.17 -1.55
N GLU A 15 6.62 7.95 -2.46
CA GLU A 15 5.19 7.95 -2.71
C GLU A 15 4.90 7.53 -4.15
N THR A 16 3.73 6.98 -4.37
CA THR A 16 3.23 6.71 -5.73
C THR A 16 1.77 7.13 -5.78
N VAL A 17 1.48 8.09 -6.65
CA VAL A 17 0.16 8.67 -6.82
C VAL A 17 -0.41 8.31 -8.18
N ARG A 18 -1.74 8.24 -8.23
CA ARG A 18 -2.51 8.07 -9.46
C ARG A 18 -2.78 9.46 -10.03
N VAL A 19 -2.53 9.61 -11.32
CA VAL A 19 -2.74 10.86 -12.05
C VAL A 19 -3.79 10.61 -13.13
N GLU A 20 -4.85 11.41 -13.11
CA GLU A 20 -5.96 11.38 -14.06
C GLU A 20 -6.30 12.81 -14.44
N ALA A 21 -6.48 13.09 -15.74
CA ALA A 21 -6.76 14.45 -16.23
C ALA A 21 -5.78 15.53 -15.72
N SER A 22 -4.51 15.18 -15.52
CA SER A 22 -3.46 16.03 -14.91
C SER A 22 -3.63 16.33 -13.42
N GLU A 23 -4.60 15.72 -12.74
CA GLU A 23 -4.82 15.87 -11.31
C GLU A 23 -4.22 14.70 -10.54
N VAL A 24 -3.65 15.02 -9.37
CA VAL A 24 -3.03 14.03 -8.49
C VAL A 24 -4.04 13.59 -7.44
N ARG A 25 -4.49 12.34 -7.54
CA ARG A 25 -5.50 11.80 -6.64
C ARG A 25 -4.97 11.70 -5.20
N PHE A 26 -5.73 12.25 -4.25
CA PHE A 26 -5.41 12.27 -2.81
C PHE A 26 -4.06 12.88 -2.43
N LEU A 27 -3.55 13.85 -3.19
CA LEU A 27 -2.25 14.49 -2.98
C LEU A 27 -1.99 14.88 -1.53
N THR A 28 -2.93 15.56 -0.87
CA THR A 28 -2.78 16.02 0.53
C THR A 28 -2.52 14.86 1.49
N ARG A 29 -3.19 13.72 1.31
CA ARG A 29 -3.02 12.52 2.15
C ARG A 29 -1.68 11.83 1.90
N HIS A 30 -1.26 11.74 0.64
CA HIS A 30 0.06 11.23 0.28
C HIS A 30 1.19 12.08 0.87
N CYS A 31 1.10 13.41 0.75
CA CYS A 31 2.06 14.34 1.36
C CYS A 31 2.05 14.23 2.89
N ALA A 32 0.88 14.06 3.53
CA ALA A 32 0.77 13.87 4.97
C ALA A 32 1.49 12.58 5.43
N ARG A 33 1.33 11.46 4.71
CA ARG A 33 2.06 10.22 5.01
C ARG A 33 3.57 10.37 4.81
N LEU A 34 3.99 11.05 3.74
CA LEU A 34 5.41 11.29 3.48
C LEU A 34 6.02 12.16 4.59
N ARG A 35 5.34 13.22 5.03
CA ARG A 35 5.75 14.04 6.19
C ARG A 35 5.85 13.24 7.47
N ARG A 36 4.83 12.43 7.80
CA ARG A 36 4.85 11.57 8.99
C ARG A 36 6.03 10.60 8.95
N SER A 37 6.28 9.96 7.81
CA SER A 37 7.39 9.01 7.65
C SER A 37 8.74 9.72 7.70
N GLY A 38 8.85 10.90 7.10
CA GLY A 38 10.04 11.74 7.16
C GLY A 38 10.37 12.15 8.59
N ALA A 39 9.38 12.61 9.35
CA ALA A 39 9.57 12.97 10.77
C ALA A 39 9.97 11.76 11.62
N ALA A 40 9.27 10.61 11.47
CA ALA A 40 9.54 9.41 12.25
C ALA A 40 10.93 8.81 12.01
N LEU A 41 11.41 8.86 10.76
CA LEU A 41 12.69 8.27 10.34
C LEU A 41 13.82 9.32 10.24
N GLY A 42 13.57 10.55 10.68
CA GLY A 42 14.57 11.61 10.72
C GLY A 42 15.06 12.07 9.36
N PHE A 43 14.20 12.21 8.36
CA PHE A 43 14.54 12.88 7.10
C PHE A 43 14.52 14.40 7.28
N ASN A 44 15.31 15.11 6.47
CA ASN A 44 15.28 16.57 6.43
C ASN A 44 13.91 17.06 5.95
N ALA A 45 13.24 17.89 6.75
CA ALA A 45 11.90 18.40 6.46
C ALA A 45 11.84 19.17 5.13
N ALA A 46 12.86 19.96 4.79
CA ALA A 46 12.89 20.71 3.53
C ALA A 46 12.92 19.77 2.31
N GLN A 47 13.63 18.64 2.39
CA GLN A 47 13.64 17.63 1.33
C GLN A 47 12.28 16.92 1.20
N ILE A 48 11.59 16.70 2.32
CA ILE A 48 10.25 16.13 2.32
C ILE A 48 9.26 17.09 1.67
N GLU A 49 9.36 18.39 1.95
CA GLU A 49 8.52 19.40 1.29
C GLU A 49 8.85 19.53 -0.20
N GLU A 50 10.13 19.46 -0.59
CA GLU A 50 10.54 19.38 -1.99
C GLU A 50 9.90 18.18 -2.71
N ALA A 51 9.89 17.01 -2.05
CA ALA A 51 9.25 15.82 -2.57
C ALA A 51 7.72 15.96 -2.69
N CYS A 52 7.07 16.61 -1.72
CA CYS A 52 5.64 16.93 -1.79
C CYS A 52 5.34 17.90 -2.96
N ALA A 53 6.19 18.91 -3.16
CA ALA A 53 6.06 19.85 -4.26
C ALA A 53 6.26 19.17 -5.63
N LEU A 54 7.18 18.22 -5.73
CA LEU A 54 7.36 17.42 -6.95
C LEU A 54 6.19 16.46 -7.17
N LEU A 55 5.64 15.86 -6.10
CA LEU A 55 4.49 14.97 -6.19
C LEU A 55 3.24 15.69 -6.73
N ALA A 56 3.11 16.99 -6.43
CA ALA A 56 2.05 17.87 -6.93
C ALA A 56 2.18 18.28 -8.40
N ARG A 57 3.30 17.93 -9.06
CA ARG A 57 3.63 18.33 -10.44
C ARG A 57 3.94 17.10 -11.29
N PRO A 58 2.93 16.29 -11.66
CA PRO A 58 3.15 15.08 -12.42
C PRO A 58 3.69 15.39 -13.82
N GLU A 59 4.59 14.53 -14.33
CA GLU A 59 5.18 14.68 -15.67
C GLU A 59 4.20 14.38 -16.82
N GLY A 60 3.06 13.76 -16.55
CA GLY A 60 2.07 13.39 -17.56
C GLY A 60 0.63 13.53 -17.08
N ARG A 61 -0.30 13.33 -18.02
CA ARG A 61 -1.74 13.57 -17.81
C ARG A 61 -2.50 12.37 -17.23
N GLU A 62 -2.04 11.16 -17.53
CA GLU A 62 -2.70 9.92 -17.11
C GLU A 62 -1.69 8.80 -16.86
N GLY A 63 -1.60 8.31 -15.63
CA GLY A 63 -0.63 7.27 -15.25
C GLY A 63 -0.32 7.23 -13.76
N LEU A 64 0.82 6.63 -13.42
CA LEU A 64 1.35 6.61 -12.06
C LEU A 64 2.59 7.49 -11.95
N TRP A 65 2.58 8.38 -10.96
CA TRP A 65 3.69 9.26 -10.65
C TRP A 65 4.34 8.84 -9.35
N ARG A 66 5.61 8.42 -9.39
CA ARG A 66 6.37 8.04 -8.19
C ARG A 66 7.41 9.10 -7.89
N VAL A 67 7.43 9.60 -6.65
CA VAL A 67 8.51 10.44 -6.12
C VAL A 67 9.24 9.68 -5.03
N THR A 68 10.56 9.67 -5.10
CA THR A 68 11.45 8.99 -4.15
C THR A 68 12.39 10.02 -3.52
N VAL A 69 12.57 9.93 -2.21
CA VAL A 69 13.51 10.72 -1.42
C VAL A 69 14.60 9.79 -0.92
N SER A 70 15.84 9.98 -1.35
CA SER A 70 17.00 9.24 -0.86
C SER A 70 17.83 10.06 0.12
N ARG A 71 18.50 9.39 1.06
CA ARG A 71 19.51 10.01 1.92
C ARG A 71 20.92 9.71 1.40
N ARG A 72 21.87 10.62 1.59
CA ARG A 72 23.26 10.43 1.13
C ARG A 72 24.29 10.41 2.24
N ASP A 73 24.13 11.21 3.28
CA ASP A 73 25.22 11.44 4.23
C ASP A 73 25.54 10.17 5.04
N PRO A 74 26.73 9.55 4.86
CA PRO A 74 27.13 8.39 5.63
C PRO A 74 27.40 8.80 7.10
N GLY A 75 26.97 7.98 8.06
CA GLY A 75 27.26 8.19 9.49
C GLY A 75 26.27 9.07 10.27
N ILE A 76 25.24 9.63 9.62
CA ILE A 76 24.20 10.40 10.30
C ILE A 76 22.94 9.55 10.48
N ALA A 77 22.51 9.36 11.74
CA ALA A 77 21.25 8.66 12.06
C ALA A 77 20.00 9.50 11.75
N PHE A 78 20.10 10.84 11.88
CA PHE A 78 18.99 11.79 11.71
C PHE A 78 19.40 13.02 10.91
N GLY A 79 18.59 13.39 9.94
CA GLY A 79 18.83 14.50 9.02
C GLY A 79 19.71 14.10 7.84
N GLY A 80 20.37 15.09 7.26
CA GLY A 80 21.27 14.95 6.13
C GLY A 80 20.71 15.46 4.81
N SER A 81 21.57 15.43 3.79
CA SER A 81 21.29 15.75 2.40
C SER A 81 21.01 14.47 1.60
N GLY A 82 20.52 14.62 0.37
CA GLY A 82 19.85 13.56 -0.35
C GLY A 82 19.30 14.02 -1.69
N GLN A 83 18.56 13.15 -2.38
CA GLN A 83 17.94 13.48 -3.66
C GLN A 83 16.44 13.24 -3.63
N VAL A 84 15.71 14.11 -4.31
CA VAL A 84 14.31 13.90 -4.67
C VAL A 84 14.27 13.59 -6.15
N CYS A 85 13.66 12.46 -6.52
CA CYS A 85 13.58 12.02 -7.91
C CYS A 85 12.18 11.54 -8.27
N GLY A 86 11.69 11.98 -9.41
CA GLY A 86 10.43 11.55 -10.00
C GLY A 86 10.61 10.42 -11.00
N ARG A 87 9.60 9.57 -11.14
CA ARG A 87 9.51 8.56 -12.20
C ARG A 87 8.07 8.43 -12.68
N TRP A 88 7.87 8.82 -13.94
CA TRP A 88 6.59 8.66 -14.63
C TRP A 88 6.40 7.23 -15.13
N ARG A 89 5.17 6.73 -15.01
CA ARG A 89 4.70 5.51 -15.67
C ARG A 89 3.41 5.83 -16.42
N PRO A 90 3.43 5.87 -17.76
CA PRO A 90 2.22 6.14 -18.53
C PRO A 90 1.21 4.99 -18.40
N GLY A 91 -0.07 5.35 -18.41
CA GLY A 91 -1.18 4.42 -18.39
C GLY A 91 -1.54 3.93 -16.99
N LEU A 92 -2.84 3.71 -16.79
CA LEU A 92 -3.39 3.22 -15.54
C LEU A 92 -3.52 1.69 -15.57
N PRO A 93 -3.17 1.00 -14.47
CA PRO A 93 -3.35 -0.44 -14.41
C PRO A 93 -4.84 -0.78 -14.41
N VAL A 94 -5.21 -1.79 -15.20
CA VAL A 94 -6.58 -2.31 -15.26
C VAL A 94 -6.78 -3.32 -14.13
N ALA A 95 -7.78 -3.09 -13.28
CA ALA A 95 -8.15 -4.00 -12.21
C ALA A 95 -8.78 -5.28 -12.78
N LYS A 96 -8.03 -6.39 -12.77
CA LYS A 96 -8.53 -7.74 -13.05
C LYS A 96 -8.57 -8.56 -11.76
N PRO A 97 -9.50 -9.53 -11.61
CA PRO A 97 -9.49 -10.41 -10.45
C PRO A 97 -8.15 -11.16 -10.33
N VAL A 98 -7.59 -11.24 -9.12
CA VAL A 98 -6.28 -11.87 -8.84
C VAL A 98 -6.41 -13.10 -7.95
N THR A 99 -5.50 -14.04 -8.13
CA THR A 99 -5.37 -15.22 -7.26
C THR A 99 -4.41 -14.92 -6.12
N LEU A 100 -4.77 -15.33 -4.91
CA LEU A 100 -3.99 -15.10 -3.69
C LEU A 100 -3.55 -16.41 -3.06
N VAL A 101 -2.44 -16.35 -2.33
CA VAL A 101 -1.96 -17.44 -1.47
C VAL A 101 -1.46 -16.88 -0.15
N THR A 102 -1.78 -17.53 0.95
CA THR A 102 -1.31 -17.13 2.28
C THR A 102 0.15 -17.53 2.48
N MET A 103 0.88 -16.70 3.22
CA MET A 103 2.30 -16.88 3.50
C MET A 103 2.53 -16.79 5.01
N PRO A 104 2.40 -17.92 5.73
CA PRO A 104 2.67 -18.00 7.16
C PRO A 104 4.11 -17.57 7.52
N GLY A 105 4.24 -16.80 8.61
CA GLY A 105 5.50 -16.24 9.09
C GLY A 105 6.03 -15.05 8.28
N PHE A 106 5.27 -14.55 7.30
CA PHE A 106 5.74 -13.47 6.42
C PHE A 106 5.38 -12.07 6.94
N TYR A 107 4.24 -11.96 7.62
CA TYR A 107 3.81 -10.74 8.30
C TYR A 107 4.39 -10.69 9.72
N LEU A 108 4.93 -9.53 10.08
CA LEU A 108 5.50 -9.25 11.39
C LEU A 108 4.62 -8.18 12.06
N PRO A 109 3.70 -8.58 12.95
CA PRO A 109 2.93 -7.64 13.74
C PRO A 109 3.87 -6.72 14.51
N ASP A 110 3.45 -5.46 14.67
CA ASP A 110 4.16 -4.44 15.45
C ASP A 110 5.53 -4.01 14.86
N ASP A 111 5.87 -4.42 13.63
CA ASP A 111 7.00 -3.86 12.87
C ASP A 111 6.70 -2.43 12.42
N ALA A 112 7.01 -1.44 13.26
CA ALA A 112 6.76 -0.03 12.98
C ALA A 112 7.43 0.47 11.68
N LEU A 113 8.49 -0.18 11.18
CA LEU A 113 9.12 0.21 9.91
C LEU A 113 8.23 -0.11 8.71
N ALA A 114 7.38 -1.14 8.79
CA ALA A 114 6.44 -1.52 7.74
C ALA A 114 5.31 -0.48 7.56
N GLU A 115 5.09 0.38 8.56
CA GLU A 115 4.11 1.47 8.50
C GLU A 115 4.62 2.69 7.72
N HIS A 116 5.86 2.63 7.24
CA HIS A 116 6.50 3.65 6.42
C HIS A 116 6.79 3.13 5.01
N LYS A 117 6.52 3.95 4.00
CA LYS A 117 6.72 3.58 2.59
C LYS A 117 8.18 3.78 2.18
N THR A 118 9.04 2.91 2.67
CA THR A 118 10.50 2.99 2.48
C THR A 118 10.97 2.27 1.21
N THR A 119 12.18 2.57 0.75
CA THR A 119 12.80 1.84 -0.37
C THR A 119 13.33 0.46 0.03
N SER A 120 13.31 0.10 1.32
CA SER A 120 13.57 -1.25 1.86
C SER A 120 12.42 -2.22 1.55
N TRP A 121 12.13 -2.41 0.28
CA TRP A 121 10.92 -3.09 -0.22
C TRP A 121 11.14 -4.58 -0.56
N LEU A 122 12.32 -5.14 -0.26
CA LEU A 122 12.68 -6.51 -0.65
C LEU A 122 11.76 -7.58 -0.05
N ARG A 123 11.25 -7.38 1.18
CA ARG A 123 10.28 -8.29 1.81
C ARG A 123 9.01 -8.39 0.96
N SER A 124 8.47 -7.26 0.50
CA SER A 124 7.31 -7.23 -0.40
C SER A 124 7.59 -7.85 -1.77
N VAL A 125 8.80 -7.64 -2.35
CA VAL A 125 9.23 -8.34 -3.57
C VAL A 125 9.20 -9.85 -3.35
N GLU A 126 9.77 -10.31 -2.24
CA GLU A 126 9.86 -11.73 -1.91
C GLU A 126 8.49 -12.35 -1.66
N LEU A 127 7.55 -11.62 -1.03
CA LEU A 127 6.16 -12.07 -0.85
C LEU A 127 5.53 -12.41 -2.20
N ARG A 128 5.61 -11.45 -3.14
CA ARG A 128 5.09 -11.62 -4.49
C ARG A 128 5.80 -12.74 -5.24
N ARG A 129 7.13 -12.80 -5.16
CA ARG A 129 7.93 -13.84 -5.83
C ARG A 129 7.53 -15.23 -5.37
N ARG A 130 7.36 -15.44 -4.05
CA ARG A 130 6.91 -16.73 -3.50
C ARG A 130 5.49 -17.08 -3.94
N ALA A 131 4.58 -16.11 -3.94
CA ALA A 131 3.22 -16.34 -4.42
C ALA A 131 3.21 -16.80 -5.89
N GLN A 132 3.99 -16.14 -6.74
CA GLN A 132 4.14 -16.50 -8.15
C GLN A 132 4.74 -17.90 -8.35
N LEU A 133 5.70 -18.29 -7.52
CA LEU A 133 6.24 -19.67 -7.53
C LEU A 133 5.21 -20.73 -7.14
N LEU A 134 4.18 -20.36 -6.37
CA LEU A 134 3.04 -21.21 -6.03
C LEU A 134 1.86 -21.07 -7.01
N GLY A 135 2.02 -20.32 -8.10
CA GLY A 135 1.00 -20.14 -9.13
C GLY A 135 -0.08 -19.10 -8.80
N ALA A 136 0.14 -18.25 -7.80
CA ALA A 136 -0.75 -17.14 -7.45
C ALA A 136 -0.20 -15.79 -7.91
N ASP A 137 -1.07 -14.79 -8.10
CA ASP A 137 -0.68 -13.44 -8.55
C ASP A 137 -0.01 -12.61 -7.45
N ASP A 138 -0.46 -12.74 -6.19
CA ASP A 138 0.10 -12.06 -5.03
C ASP A 138 -0.02 -12.91 -3.75
N GLY A 139 0.78 -12.58 -2.74
CA GLY A 139 0.79 -13.27 -1.45
C GLY A 139 0.13 -12.44 -0.37
N VAL A 140 -0.56 -13.10 0.57
CA VAL A 140 -1.10 -12.50 1.79
C VAL A 140 -0.19 -12.85 2.96
N GLY A 141 0.45 -11.86 3.59
CA GLY A 141 1.30 -12.10 4.75
C GLY A 141 0.48 -12.54 5.96
N VAL A 142 0.89 -13.64 6.60
CA VAL A 142 0.29 -14.13 7.86
C VAL A 142 1.39 -14.24 8.92
N SER A 143 1.10 -13.82 10.15
CA SER A 143 2.04 -13.90 11.27
C SER A 143 2.15 -15.32 11.82
N ALA A 144 3.14 -15.56 12.70
CA ALA A 144 3.31 -16.86 13.34
C ALA A 144 2.11 -17.28 14.21
N ASP A 145 1.37 -16.32 14.77
CA ASP A 145 0.16 -16.54 15.56
C ASP A 145 -1.14 -16.40 14.75
N GLY A 146 -1.04 -16.37 13.41
CA GLY A 146 -2.19 -16.47 12.52
C GLY A 146 -2.92 -15.16 12.23
N ARG A 147 -2.39 -13.99 12.60
CA ARG A 147 -2.92 -12.69 12.20
C ARG A 147 -2.58 -12.40 10.74
N VAL A 148 -3.46 -11.69 10.05
CA VAL A 148 -3.31 -11.33 8.64
C VAL A 148 -2.82 -9.89 8.54
N GLY A 149 -1.78 -9.69 7.74
CA GLY A 149 -1.26 -8.38 7.40
C GLY A 149 -1.82 -7.87 6.07
N GLU A 150 -0.91 -7.54 5.14
CA GLU A 150 -1.25 -7.03 3.82
C GLU A 150 -0.66 -7.88 2.69
N CYS A 151 -1.02 -7.55 1.45
CA CYS A 151 -0.40 -8.11 0.26
C CYS A 151 0.94 -7.43 -0.07
N SER A 152 1.66 -7.88 -1.11
CA SER A 152 2.95 -7.27 -1.46
C SER A 152 2.89 -5.76 -1.68
N ALA A 153 1.81 -5.23 -2.27
CA ALA A 153 1.67 -3.81 -2.61
C ALA A 153 0.29 -3.21 -2.34
N ALA A 154 -0.55 -3.89 -1.54
CA ALA A 154 -1.94 -3.48 -1.31
C ALA A 154 -2.43 -3.94 0.07
N ASN A 155 -3.26 -3.11 0.72
CA ASN A 155 -3.97 -3.52 1.92
C ASN A 155 -5.13 -4.47 1.56
N LEU A 156 -5.60 -5.24 2.54
CA LEU A 156 -6.71 -6.18 2.38
C LEU A 156 -8.01 -5.65 2.99
N LEU A 157 -9.10 -5.92 2.30
CA LEU A 157 -10.47 -5.91 2.82
C LEU A 157 -11.01 -7.33 2.70
N VAL A 158 -11.68 -7.81 3.75
CA VAL A 158 -12.27 -9.14 3.80
C VAL A 158 -13.76 -9.00 4.09
N LEU A 159 -14.60 -9.62 3.26
CA LEU A 159 -16.03 -9.70 3.49
C LEU A 159 -16.32 -10.95 4.30
N LEU A 160 -16.62 -10.76 5.58
CA LEU A 160 -17.08 -11.80 6.49
C LEU A 160 -18.58 -11.63 6.66
N GLU A 161 -19.33 -12.67 6.30
CA GLU A 161 -20.80 -12.63 6.23
C GLU A 161 -21.29 -11.49 5.31
N ASP A 162 -21.78 -10.39 5.89
CA ASP A 162 -22.22 -9.18 5.18
C ASP A 162 -21.45 -7.92 5.59
N GLN A 163 -20.36 -8.06 6.35
CA GLN A 163 -19.55 -6.97 6.88
C GLN A 163 -18.13 -6.96 6.28
N TRP A 164 -17.71 -5.81 5.75
CA TRP A 164 -16.33 -5.62 5.32
C TRP A 164 -15.44 -5.24 6.49
N VAL A 165 -14.33 -5.95 6.64
CA VAL A 165 -13.29 -5.67 7.65
C VAL A 165 -11.92 -5.53 7.00
N THR A 166 -11.00 -4.83 7.65
CA THR A 166 -9.60 -4.72 7.26
C THR A 166 -8.71 -4.86 8.49
N PRO A 167 -7.54 -5.52 8.39
CA PRO A 167 -6.59 -5.57 9.51
C PRO A 167 -6.21 -4.16 9.97
N PRO A 168 -6.07 -3.90 11.28
CA PRO A 168 -5.65 -2.59 11.79
C PRO A 168 -4.20 -2.27 11.38
N VAL A 169 -3.83 -0.98 11.41
CA VAL A 169 -2.45 -0.56 11.15
C VAL A 169 -1.56 -0.99 12.32
N ARG A 170 -0.96 -2.17 12.18
CA ARG A 170 -0.03 -2.76 13.15
C ARG A 170 1.07 -3.51 12.39
N GLY A 171 2.10 -2.81 11.94
CA GLY A 171 3.12 -3.42 11.07
C GLY A 171 2.63 -3.69 9.63
N ILE A 172 1.69 -2.89 9.15
CA ILE A 172 1.28 -2.83 7.74
C ILE A 172 1.25 -1.37 7.29
N LEU A 173 1.33 -1.11 5.99
CA LEU A 173 1.31 0.26 5.51
C LEU A 173 -0.07 0.92 5.77
N PRO A 174 -0.14 2.11 6.41
CA PRO A 174 -1.34 2.94 6.43
C PRO A 174 -1.60 3.48 5.02
N GLY A 175 -2.32 2.70 4.21
CA GLY A 175 -2.62 3.01 2.82
C GLY A 175 -3.58 4.19 2.69
N VAL A 176 -3.24 5.17 1.86
CA VAL A 176 -4.11 6.33 1.59
C VAL A 176 -5.48 5.90 1.05
N THR A 177 -5.52 4.95 0.10
CA THR A 177 -6.79 4.46 -0.43
C THR A 177 -7.61 3.71 0.62
N ARG A 178 -6.96 2.97 1.54
CA ARG A 178 -7.61 2.32 2.69
C ARG A 178 -8.19 3.35 3.65
N GLU A 179 -7.42 4.39 3.99
CA GLU A 179 -7.84 5.49 4.86
C GLU A 179 -9.09 6.18 4.30
N VAL A 180 -9.08 6.54 3.02
CA VAL A 180 -10.24 7.17 2.36
C VAL A 180 -11.46 6.24 2.35
N LEU A 181 -11.26 4.94 2.10
CA LEU A 181 -12.36 3.97 2.16
C LEU A 181 -12.99 3.90 3.56
N LEU A 182 -12.18 3.82 4.62
CA LEU A 182 -12.67 3.80 5.99
C LEU A 182 -13.49 5.07 6.31
N GLU A 183 -12.95 6.25 5.98
CA GLU A 183 -13.62 7.54 6.16
C GLU A 183 -14.98 7.60 5.43
N CYS A 184 -15.00 7.22 4.15
CA CYS A 184 -16.21 7.28 3.33
C CYS A 184 -17.25 6.23 3.71
N SER A 185 -16.79 5.04 4.11
CA SER A 185 -17.65 3.94 4.55
C SER A 185 -18.46 4.32 5.78
N SER A 186 -17.83 5.04 6.71
CA SER A 186 -18.45 5.53 7.94
C SER A 186 -19.52 6.57 7.65
N GLN A 187 -19.28 7.47 6.69
CA GLN A 187 -20.21 8.55 6.35
C GLN A 187 -21.45 8.04 5.57
N ARG A 188 -21.30 6.98 4.77
CA ARG A 188 -22.33 6.48 3.85
C ARG A 188 -23.10 5.26 4.39
N GLY A 189 -22.92 4.89 5.66
CA GLY A 189 -23.60 3.75 6.28
C GLY A 189 -23.23 2.38 5.67
N ARG A 190 -22.09 2.30 4.97
CA ARG A 190 -21.55 1.07 4.36
C ARG A 190 -20.28 0.66 5.08
N ARG A 191 -20.38 0.51 6.40
CA ARG A 191 -19.24 0.48 7.32
C ARG A 191 -18.19 -0.53 6.85
N VAL A 192 -16.94 -0.09 6.78
CA VAL A 192 -15.75 -0.95 6.75
C VAL A 192 -15.10 -0.77 8.12
N GLU A 193 -14.79 -1.86 8.81
CA GLU A 193 -14.26 -1.80 10.17
C GLU A 193 -12.81 -2.27 10.24
N GLU A 194 -12.02 -1.62 11.08
CA GLU A 194 -10.70 -2.11 11.45
C GLU A 194 -10.87 -3.20 12.51
N VAL A 195 -10.63 -4.45 12.14
CA VAL A 195 -10.76 -5.61 13.00
C VAL A 195 -9.57 -6.53 12.73
N GLU A 196 -9.03 -7.15 13.77
CA GLU A 196 -8.01 -8.19 13.60
C GLU A 196 -8.58 -9.31 12.73
N VAL A 197 -7.93 -9.56 11.59
CA VAL A 197 -8.30 -10.64 10.67
C VAL A 197 -7.32 -11.78 10.89
N THR A 198 -7.85 -12.99 11.05
CA THR A 198 -7.05 -14.21 11.22
C THR A 198 -6.96 -15.01 9.92
N HIS A 199 -6.01 -15.93 9.86
CA HIS A 199 -5.91 -16.88 8.76
C HIS A 199 -7.18 -17.74 8.66
N GLU A 200 -7.83 -18.08 9.78
CA GLU A 200 -9.11 -18.78 9.78
C GLU A 200 -10.22 -17.94 9.12
N ASP A 201 -10.25 -16.64 9.35
CA ASP A 201 -11.21 -15.74 8.71
C ASP A 201 -11.09 -15.74 7.18
N LEU A 202 -9.87 -15.84 6.65
CA LEU A 202 -9.65 -15.95 5.20
C LEU A 202 -10.31 -17.22 4.62
N SER A 203 -10.33 -18.32 5.36
CA SER A 203 -10.99 -19.56 4.94
C SER A 203 -12.52 -19.45 4.89
N ARG A 204 -13.09 -18.51 5.66
CA ARG A 204 -14.53 -18.23 5.75
C ARG A 204 -14.95 -17.01 4.91
N ALA A 205 -13.98 -16.29 4.35
CA ALA A 205 -14.22 -15.08 3.57
C ALA A 205 -15.15 -15.38 2.38
N ARG A 206 -16.18 -14.55 2.24
CA ARG A 206 -17.07 -14.59 1.07
C ARG A 206 -16.41 -13.91 -0.13
N ALA A 207 -15.71 -12.81 0.11
CA ALA A 207 -14.94 -12.08 -0.88
C ALA A 207 -13.74 -11.39 -0.22
N ILE A 208 -12.71 -11.11 -1.02
CA ILE A 208 -11.53 -10.35 -0.59
C ILE A 208 -11.29 -9.27 -1.64
N ALA A 209 -10.93 -8.07 -1.19
CA ALA A 209 -10.49 -6.99 -2.06
C ALA A 209 -9.11 -6.48 -1.66
N LEU A 210 -8.27 -6.20 -2.66
CA LEU A 210 -7.00 -5.52 -2.50
C LEU A 210 -7.19 -4.04 -2.77
N VAL A 211 -6.61 -3.20 -1.93
CA VAL A 211 -6.75 -1.75 -2.02
C VAL A 211 -5.38 -1.08 -2.14
N SER A 212 -5.18 -0.31 -3.21
CA SER A 212 -3.95 0.44 -3.45
C SER A 212 -4.17 1.66 -4.33
N THR A 213 -3.28 2.66 -4.26
CA THR A 213 -3.35 3.85 -5.12
C THR A 213 -3.30 3.53 -6.61
N GLY A 214 -2.52 2.52 -7.00
CA GLY A 214 -2.33 2.19 -8.41
C GLY A 214 -3.61 1.69 -9.07
N VAL A 215 -4.21 0.66 -8.47
CA VAL A 215 -5.35 -0.08 -9.04
C VAL A 215 -6.70 0.39 -8.48
N GLY A 216 -6.71 1.09 -7.35
CA GLY A 216 -7.91 1.41 -6.60
C GLY A 216 -8.36 0.20 -5.78
N VAL A 217 -9.47 -0.42 -6.17
CA VAL A 217 -10.04 -1.61 -5.54
C VAL A 217 -10.03 -2.76 -6.55
N GLN A 218 -9.36 -3.84 -6.19
CA GLN A 218 -9.18 -5.04 -7.00
C GLN A 218 -9.78 -6.25 -6.29
N GLU A 219 -10.51 -7.09 -7.02
CA GLU A 219 -11.12 -8.29 -6.46
C GLU A 219 -10.13 -9.44 -6.40
N ALA A 220 -10.19 -10.25 -5.35
CA ALA A 220 -9.54 -11.56 -5.35
C ALA A 220 -10.50 -12.61 -5.95
N ARG A 221 -10.00 -13.38 -6.91
CA ARG A 221 -10.70 -14.54 -7.47
C ARG A 221 -10.67 -15.72 -6.51
N SER A 222 -9.51 -16.00 -5.94
CA SER A 222 -9.32 -17.13 -5.05
C SER A 222 -8.27 -16.82 -3.99
N ILE A 223 -8.32 -17.57 -2.90
CA ILE A 223 -7.27 -17.60 -1.88
C ILE A 223 -7.00 -19.05 -1.49
N ASP A 224 -5.73 -19.45 -1.48
CA ASP A 224 -5.30 -20.83 -1.15
C ASP A 224 -6.04 -21.92 -1.95
N GLY A 225 -6.31 -21.63 -3.23
CA GLY A 225 -7.03 -22.52 -4.14
C GLY A 225 -8.55 -22.56 -3.95
N ARG A 226 -9.11 -21.85 -2.96
CA ARG A 226 -10.55 -21.70 -2.77
C ARG A 226 -11.07 -20.50 -3.56
N GLU A 227 -12.08 -20.73 -4.40
CA GLU A 227 -12.78 -19.67 -5.13
C GLU A 227 -13.58 -18.76 -4.18
N LEU A 228 -13.56 -17.46 -4.48
CA LEU A 228 -14.28 -16.41 -3.76
C LEU A 228 -15.45 -15.89 -4.61
N ALA A 229 -16.45 -15.30 -3.96
CA ALA A 229 -17.56 -14.68 -4.68
C ALA A 229 -17.08 -13.41 -5.41
N LEU A 230 -17.25 -13.38 -6.73
CA LEU A 230 -16.96 -12.21 -7.56
C LEU A 230 -18.12 -11.20 -7.57
N GLY A 231 -17.84 -9.98 -8.02
CA GLY A 231 -18.80 -8.89 -8.12
C GLY A 231 -19.18 -8.25 -6.78
N GLN A 232 -18.53 -8.61 -5.67
CA GLN A 232 -18.89 -8.10 -4.34
C GLN A 232 -18.31 -6.70 -4.09
N ILE A 233 -17.25 -6.32 -4.82
CA ILE A 233 -16.53 -5.07 -4.58
C ILE A 233 -17.22 -3.81 -5.12
N ALA A 234 -18.35 -3.93 -5.86
CA ALA A 234 -19.05 -2.79 -6.45
C ALA A 234 -19.46 -1.75 -5.38
N LYS A 235 -19.94 -2.22 -4.22
CA LYS A 235 -20.34 -1.35 -3.10
C LYS A 235 -19.16 -0.59 -2.49
N ILE A 236 -17.95 -1.13 -2.58
CA ILE A 236 -16.72 -0.52 -2.07
C ILE A 236 -16.14 0.45 -3.10
N LYS A 237 -16.18 0.10 -4.39
CA LYS A 237 -15.69 0.97 -5.48
C LYS A 237 -16.39 2.32 -5.51
N VAL A 238 -17.72 2.34 -5.35
CA VAL A 238 -18.52 3.57 -5.30
C VAL A 238 -18.07 4.53 -4.19
N LEU A 239 -17.47 4.04 -3.10
CA LEU A 239 -16.95 4.90 -2.04
C LEU A 239 -15.75 5.75 -2.49
N LEU A 240 -15.08 5.37 -3.58
CA LEU A 240 -13.94 6.10 -4.15
C LEU A 240 -14.32 6.91 -5.39
N GLU A 241 -15.39 6.59 -6.11
CA GLU A 241 -15.71 7.23 -7.40
C GLU A 241 -16.08 8.72 -7.27
N ASP A 242 -16.51 9.18 -6.10
CA ASP A 242 -16.92 10.57 -5.83
C ASP A 242 -15.77 11.49 -5.36
N LEU A 243 -14.51 11.06 -5.45
CA LEU A 243 -13.34 11.75 -4.89
C LEU A 243 -12.15 11.80 -5.85
#